data_AF-A0A7S2UIZ4-F1
#
_entry.id   AF-A0A7S2UIZ4-F1
#
_cell.length_a   1.000
_cell.length_b   1.000
_cell.length_c   1.000
_cell.angle_alpha   90.00
_cell.angle_beta   90.00
_cell.angle_gamma   90.00
#
_symmetry.space_group_name_H-M   'P 1'
#
loop_
_entity.id
_entity.type
_entity.pdbx_description
1 polymer ?
#
loop_
_entity_poly.entity_id
_entity_poly.type
_entity_poly.pdbx_seq_one_letter_code
_entity_poly.pdbx_strand_id
1 'polypeptide(L)'
;GVLEKEMTDVTDVWPENSVAFLIGCSFSYDGALLDANIPLRSAEQKKNVPMYNTNLKCRSSGSLSGNMVVSMKPISAMDVAKEVEITSKFPHAHGGPVCIGRPESIGIPDLNNPDWGDAIELRPDEIPVFHACGVTPQSILMNSKVPFAITHSAGYMFVSDLPADKVP
;
A
#
# COMPACT_ATOMS: atom_id res chain seq x y z
N GLY A 1 -11.79 16.84 -1.01
CA GLY A 1 -10.61 16.29 -1.71
C GLY A 1 -9.26 16.85 -1.28
N VAL A 2 -9.20 17.75 -0.30
CA VAL A 2 -7.96 18.18 0.38
C VAL A 2 -8.07 17.74 1.83
N LEU A 3 -6.96 17.33 2.45
CA LEU A 3 -6.93 17.01 3.89
C LEU A 3 -7.24 18.27 4.70
N GLU A 4 -8.28 18.21 5.53
CA GLU A 4 -8.68 19.35 6.37
C GLU A 4 -8.05 19.26 7.78
N LYS A 5 -8.08 18.09 8.41
CA LYS A 5 -7.59 17.86 9.77
C LYS A 5 -7.32 16.37 10.04
N GLU A 6 -6.48 16.11 11.03
CA GLU A 6 -6.30 14.79 11.63
C GLU A 6 -6.87 14.80 13.06
N MET A 7 -7.52 13.72 13.47
CA MET A 7 -8.20 13.60 14.77
C MET A 7 -8.01 12.21 15.35
N THR A 8 -7.97 12.09 16.68
CA THR A 8 -7.90 10.81 17.40
C THR A 8 -9.26 10.15 17.59
N ASP A 9 -10.33 10.92 17.46
CA ASP A 9 -11.72 10.47 17.51
C ASP A 9 -12.51 11.21 16.42
N VAL A 10 -13.30 10.47 15.66
CA VAL A 10 -14.10 10.97 14.54
C VAL A 10 -15.60 10.90 14.80
N THR A 11 -16.03 10.49 16.00
CA THR A 11 -17.44 10.27 16.36
C THR A 11 -18.29 11.52 16.11
N ASP A 12 -17.80 12.70 16.50
CA ASP A 12 -18.54 13.96 16.36
C ASP A 12 -18.65 14.46 14.91
N VAL A 13 -17.80 13.95 14.01
CA VAL A 13 -17.77 14.33 12.61
C VAL A 13 -18.27 13.22 11.69
N TRP A 14 -18.79 12.12 12.25
CA TRP A 14 -19.25 10.95 11.49
C TRP A 14 -20.72 11.13 11.06
N PRO A 15 -21.03 11.32 9.76
CA PRO A 15 -22.42 11.46 9.32
C PRO A 15 -23.25 10.19 9.59
N GLU A 16 -24.54 10.34 9.91
CA GLU A 16 -25.46 9.22 10.19
C GLU A 16 -25.59 8.23 9.02
N ASN A 17 -25.54 8.72 7.78
CA ASN A 17 -25.70 7.90 6.56
C ASN A 17 -24.36 7.45 5.95
N SER A 18 -23.29 7.42 6.76
CA SER A 18 -21.96 6.99 6.33
C SER A 18 -21.89 5.49 6.04
N VAL A 19 -21.02 5.12 5.09
CA VAL A 19 -20.65 3.73 4.81
C VAL A 19 -19.16 3.57 5.08
N ALA A 20 -18.81 2.60 5.92
CA ALA A 20 -17.41 2.28 6.22
C ALA A 20 -16.91 1.16 5.29
N PHE A 21 -15.69 1.33 4.78
CA PHE A 21 -14.98 0.33 4.01
C PHE A 21 -13.68 -0.01 4.74
N LEU A 22 -13.54 -1.26 5.18
CA LEU A 22 -12.27 -1.79 5.67
C LEU A 22 -11.52 -2.41 4.48
N ILE A 23 -10.34 -1.87 4.20
CA ILE A 23 -9.51 -2.23 3.05
C ILE A 23 -8.21 -2.84 3.58
N GLY A 24 -7.79 -3.97 3.01
CA GLY A 24 -6.61 -4.70 3.44
C GLY A 24 -5.30 -3.89 3.36
N CYS A 25 -4.29 -4.34 4.10
CA CYS A 25 -3.00 -3.66 4.23
C CYS A 25 -1.82 -4.64 4.07
N SER A 26 -0.64 -4.13 3.72
CA SER A 26 0.59 -4.93 3.55
C SER A 26 1.03 -5.64 4.81
N PHE A 27 0.70 -5.10 6.00
CA PHE A 27 1.12 -5.69 7.27
C PHE A 27 0.71 -7.16 7.40
N SER A 28 -0.37 -7.57 6.72
CA SER A 28 -0.86 -8.96 6.73
C SER A 28 0.12 -9.97 6.12
N TYR A 29 0.87 -9.62 5.06
CA TYR A 29 1.87 -10.55 4.48
C TYR A 29 3.30 -10.25 4.94
N ASP A 30 3.56 -9.08 5.52
CA ASP A 30 4.87 -8.71 6.06
C ASP A 30 5.36 -9.75 7.09
N GLY A 31 4.47 -10.25 7.95
CA GLY A 31 4.78 -11.35 8.88
C GLY A 31 5.17 -12.65 8.15
N ALA A 32 4.46 -13.02 7.09
CA ALA A 32 4.75 -14.22 6.31
C ALA A 32 6.09 -14.14 5.56
N LEU A 33 6.49 -12.94 5.11
CA LEU A 33 7.82 -12.72 4.55
C LEU A 33 8.92 -12.89 5.60
N LEU A 34 8.71 -12.34 6.81
CA LEU A 34 9.66 -12.50 7.91
C LEU A 34 9.79 -13.96 8.36
N ASP A 35 8.70 -14.70 8.47
CA ASP A 35 8.70 -16.14 8.78
C ASP A 35 9.46 -16.96 7.72
N ALA A 36 9.47 -16.46 6.48
CA ALA A 36 10.22 -17.02 5.37
C ALA A 36 11.69 -16.56 5.32
N ASN A 37 12.17 -15.79 6.30
CA ASN A 37 13.48 -15.14 6.35
C ASN A 37 13.73 -14.13 5.23
N ILE A 38 12.68 -13.51 4.69
CA ILE A 38 12.78 -12.41 3.74
C ILE A 38 12.70 -11.10 4.55
N PRO A 39 13.80 -10.33 4.64
CA PRO A 39 13.85 -9.14 5.47
C PRO A 39 13.00 -8.00 4.91
N LEU A 40 12.52 -7.14 5.80
CA LEU A 40 11.77 -5.93 5.46
C LEU A 40 12.66 -4.70 5.66
N ARG A 41 13.25 -4.18 4.56
CA ARG A 41 14.18 -3.04 4.59
C ARG A 41 13.64 -1.81 5.32
N SER A 42 12.37 -1.47 5.13
CA SER A 42 11.73 -0.34 5.81
C SER A 42 11.74 -0.51 7.34
N ALA A 43 11.44 -1.72 7.82
CA ALA A 43 11.48 -2.04 9.24
C ALA A 43 12.93 -1.99 9.79
N GLU A 44 13.90 -2.56 9.08
CA GLU A 44 15.32 -2.50 9.47
C GLU A 44 15.83 -1.05 9.59
N GLN A 45 15.39 -0.17 8.68
CA GLN A 45 15.75 1.24 8.66
C GLN A 45 14.86 2.12 9.54
N LYS A 46 13.84 1.56 10.21
CA LYS A 46 12.83 2.29 11.00
C LYS A 46 12.16 3.42 10.20
N LYS A 47 11.83 3.10 8.94
CA LYS A 47 11.23 3.99 7.96
C LYS A 47 9.86 3.50 7.54
N ASN A 48 9.01 4.42 7.10
CA ASN A 48 7.76 4.03 6.46
C ASN A 48 8.07 3.45 5.07
N VAL A 49 7.28 2.46 4.66
CA VAL A 49 7.42 1.85 3.33
C VAL A 49 7.21 2.93 2.25
N PRO A 50 8.09 3.04 1.24
CA PRO A 50 7.90 3.99 0.15
C PRO A 50 6.73 3.56 -0.71
N MET A 51 5.91 4.54 -1.08
CA MET A 51 4.75 4.35 -1.94
C MET A 51 4.79 5.37 -3.08
N TYR A 52 4.36 4.93 -4.25
CA TYR A 52 4.48 5.67 -5.50
C TYR A 52 3.16 5.66 -6.27
N ASN A 53 2.81 6.80 -6.84
CA ASN A 53 1.76 6.93 -7.81
C ASN A 53 2.23 6.41 -9.16
N THR A 54 1.53 5.41 -9.70
CA THR A 54 1.90 4.81 -10.98
C THR A 54 1.24 5.51 -12.17
N ASN A 55 1.58 5.08 -13.39
CA ASN A 55 0.80 5.38 -14.59
C ASN A 55 -0.31 4.34 -14.88
N LEU A 56 -0.51 3.35 -13.99
CA LEU A 56 -1.50 2.28 -14.16
C LEU A 56 -2.87 2.76 -13.71
N LYS A 57 -3.82 2.89 -14.64
CA LYS A 57 -5.18 3.35 -14.32
C LYS A 57 -5.98 2.28 -13.58
N CYS A 58 -6.62 2.65 -12.48
CA CYS A 58 -7.69 1.85 -11.90
C CYS A 58 -8.91 1.86 -12.84
N ARG A 59 -9.72 0.81 -12.77
CA ARG A 59 -11.03 0.81 -13.43
C ARG A 59 -11.93 1.85 -12.77
N SER A 60 -12.37 2.84 -13.53
CA SER A 60 -13.25 3.89 -13.01
C SER A 60 -14.63 3.35 -12.59
N SER A 61 -15.22 3.99 -11.58
CA SER A 61 -16.58 3.72 -11.12
C SER A 61 -17.27 5.03 -10.73
N GLY A 62 -18.30 5.42 -11.48
CA GLY A 62 -18.94 6.73 -11.30
C GLY A 62 -17.93 7.88 -11.46
N SER A 63 -17.89 8.78 -10.47
CA SER A 63 -16.93 9.89 -10.41
C SER A 63 -15.55 9.49 -9.87
N LEU A 64 -15.38 8.25 -9.39
CA LEU A 64 -14.13 7.75 -8.84
C LEU A 64 -13.20 7.26 -9.96
N SER A 65 -12.06 7.92 -10.10
CA SER A 65 -11.04 7.59 -11.10
C SER A 65 -9.66 8.04 -10.66
N GLY A 66 -8.63 7.27 -11.02
CA GLY A 66 -7.24 7.61 -10.73
C GLY A 66 -6.31 6.45 -11.05
N ASN A 67 -5.03 6.63 -10.71
CA ASN A 67 -4.03 5.59 -10.90
C ASN A 67 -3.88 4.74 -9.63
N MET A 68 -3.41 3.52 -9.80
CA MET A 68 -3.00 2.64 -8.72
C MET A 68 -1.79 3.24 -8.01
N VAL A 69 -1.82 3.25 -6.68
CA VAL A 69 -0.65 3.51 -5.86
C VAL A 69 -0.03 2.17 -5.49
N VAL A 70 1.29 2.08 -5.57
CA VAL A 70 2.03 0.87 -5.19
C VAL A 70 2.99 1.15 -4.04
N SER A 71 3.21 0.16 -3.18
CA SER A 71 4.33 0.15 -2.23
C SER A 71 5.48 -0.66 -2.79
N MET A 72 6.73 -0.26 -2.53
CA MET A 72 7.92 -0.97 -2.99
C MET A 72 8.68 -1.61 -1.83
N LYS A 73 9.10 -2.86 -2.03
CA LYS A 73 10.04 -3.56 -1.16
C LYS A 73 11.24 -4.02 -1.98
N PRO A 74 12.48 -3.80 -1.52
CA PRO A 74 13.65 -4.42 -2.11
C PRO A 74 13.73 -5.87 -1.64
N ILE A 75 13.81 -6.80 -2.58
CA ILE A 75 13.83 -8.24 -2.32
C ILE A 75 15.08 -8.82 -2.96
N SER A 76 15.83 -9.67 -2.25
CA SER A 76 16.99 -10.35 -2.85
C SER A 76 16.57 -11.06 -4.14
N ALA A 77 17.40 -11.01 -5.17
CA ALA A 77 17.12 -11.69 -6.44
C ALA A 77 16.81 -13.20 -6.26
N MET A 78 17.39 -13.84 -5.23
CA MET A 78 17.15 -15.24 -4.89
C MET A 78 15.78 -15.49 -4.23
N ASP A 79 15.21 -14.47 -3.58
CA ASP A 79 13.96 -14.58 -2.84
C ASP A 79 12.73 -14.16 -3.64
N VAL A 80 12.88 -13.50 -4.81
CA VAL A 80 11.75 -12.98 -5.59
C VAL A 80 10.70 -14.04 -5.91
N ALA A 81 11.10 -15.24 -6.32
CA ALA A 81 10.15 -16.31 -6.63
C ALA A 81 9.35 -16.75 -5.39
N LYS A 82 10.01 -16.79 -4.23
CA LYS A 82 9.41 -17.16 -2.95
C LYS A 82 8.49 -16.05 -2.43
N GLU A 83 8.91 -14.80 -2.58
CA GLU A 83 8.13 -13.61 -2.26
C GLU A 83 6.79 -13.62 -3.01
N VAL A 84 6.83 -13.83 -4.34
CA VAL A 84 5.64 -13.96 -5.18
C VAL A 84 4.72 -15.09 -4.70
N GLU A 85 5.28 -16.26 -4.39
CA GLU A 85 4.50 -17.41 -3.92
C GLU A 85 3.78 -17.11 -2.59
N ILE A 86 4.46 -16.42 -1.67
CA ILE A 86 3.92 -16.06 -0.37
C ILE A 86 2.84 -14.99 -0.54
N THR A 87 3.13 -13.87 -1.19
CA THR A 87 2.21 -12.72 -1.28
C THR A 87 0.96 -13.03 -2.09
N SER A 88 1.07 -13.92 -3.08
CA SER A 88 -0.08 -14.38 -3.88
C SER A 88 -1.14 -15.14 -3.06
N LYS A 89 -0.80 -15.63 -1.86
CA LYS A 89 -1.75 -16.30 -0.95
C LYS A 89 -2.62 -15.31 -0.16
N PHE A 90 -2.40 -14.00 -0.31
CA PHE A 90 -3.12 -12.94 0.41
C PHE A 90 -3.89 -12.00 -0.54
N PRO A 91 -4.88 -12.51 -1.32
CA PRO A 91 -5.59 -11.72 -2.34
C PRO A 91 -6.40 -10.55 -1.77
N HIS A 92 -6.81 -10.61 -0.50
CA HIS A 92 -7.59 -9.56 0.17
C HIS A 92 -6.74 -8.48 0.86
N ALA A 93 -5.41 -8.62 0.82
CA ALA A 93 -4.47 -7.57 1.21
C ALA A 93 -3.97 -6.85 -0.06
N HIS A 94 -2.74 -7.14 -0.50
CA HIS A 94 -2.19 -6.59 -1.74
C HIS A 94 -2.10 -7.64 -2.87
N GLY A 95 -2.30 -8.92 -2.56
CA GLY A 95 -2.06 -10.02 -3.50
C GLY A 95 -0.60 -10.13 -3.92
N GLY A 96 -0.37 -10.81 -5.04
CA GLY A 96 0.95 -10.87 -5.67
C GLY A 96 1.40 -9.51 -6.25
N PRO A 97 2.66 -9.41 -6.69
CA PRO A 97 3.21 -8.15 -7.16
C PRO A 97 2.59 -7.67 -8.48
N VAL A 98 2.43 -6.35 -8.57
CA VAL A 98 1.98 -5.62 -9.77
C VAL A 98 3.13 -5.44 -10.77
N CYS A 99 4.34 -5.23 -10.26
CA CYS A 99 5.55 -5.05 -11.06
C CYS A 99 6.77 -5.59 -10.31
N ILE A 100 7.73 -6.12 -11.05
CA ILE A 100 9.02 -6.59 -10.52
C ILE A 100 10.13 -5.96 -11.36
N GLY A 101 11.08 -5.31 -10.70
CA GLY A 101 12.33 -4.85 -11.30
C GLY A 101 12.28 -3.47 -11.95
N ARG A 102 11.47 -3.27 -13.00
CA ARG A 102 11.56 -2.07 -13.88
C ARG A 102 10.55 -0.96 -13.51
N PRO A 103 10.85 -0.06 -12.54
CA PRO A 103 9.92 0.97 -12.06
C PRO A 103 9.39 1.90 -13.16
N GLU A 104 10.19 2.17 -14.19
CA GLU A 104 9.82 3.03 -15.30
C GLU A 104 8.65 2.46 -16.11
N SER A 105 8.47 1.13 -16.09
CA SER A 105 7.35 0.45 -16.78
C SER A 105 6.00 0.81 -16.16
N ILE A 106 5.99 1.19 -14.88
CA ILE A 106 4.81 1.65 -14.14
C ILE A 106 4.87 3.15 -13.85
N GLY A 107 5.73 3.89 -14.55
CA GLY A 107 5.78 5.35 -14.49
C GLY A 107 6.50 5.93 -13.28
N ILE A 108 7.38 5.16 -12.63
CA ILE A 108 8.19 5.62 -11.49
C ILE A 108 9.62 5.92 -11.99
N PRO A 109 10.01 7.20 -12.15
CA PRO A 109 11.31 7.56 -12.72
C PRO A 109 12.45 7.56 -11.69
N ASP A 110 12.15 7.72 -10.40
CA ASP A 110 13.13 7.79 -9.31
C ASP A 110 12.59 7.14 -8.04
N LEU A 111 13.27 6.11 -7.55
CA LEU A 111 12.92 5.42 -6.30
C LEU A 111 13.27 6.22 -5.05
N ASN A 112 14.17 7.20 -5.15
CA ASN A 112 14.58 8.01 -4.00
C ASN A 112 13.60 9.15 -3.67
N ASN A 113 12.58 9.34 -4.50
CA ASN A 113 11.56 10.37 -4.33
C ASN A 113 10.15 9.75 -4.29
N PRO A 114 9.80 9.02 -3.22
CA PRO A 114 8.47 8.45 -3.09
C PRO A 114 7.42 9.55 -2.90
N ASP A 115 6.21 9.32 -3.42
CA ASP A 115 5.06 10.22 -3.24
C ASP A 115 4.54 10.18 -1.79
N TRP A 116 4.69 9.04 -1.11
CA TRP A 116 4.41 8.86 0.31
C TRP A 116 5.43 7.93 0.98
N GLY A 117 5.62 8.11 2.29
CA GLY A 117 6.57 7.32 3.07
C GLY A 117 8.01 7.83 2.90
N ASP A 118 8.98 6.98 3.19
CA ASP A 118 10.39 7.35 3.22
C ASP A 118 11.18 6.58 2.16
N ALA A 119 12.13 7.24 1.50
CA ALA A 119 13.06 6.57 0.61
C ALA A 119 13.92 5.56 1.39
N ILE A 120 14.08 4.35 0.83
CA ILE A 120 14.85 3.26 1.44
C ILE A 120 15.99 2.82 0.52
N GLU A 121 17.01 2.21 1.11
CA GLU A 121 18.14 1.65 0.37
C GLU A 121 17.70 0.47 -0.50
N LEU A 122 18.12 0.47 -1.77
CA LEU A 122 18.09 -0.68 -2.68
C LEU A 122 19.53 -1.13 -2.94
N ARG A 123 19.88 -2.34 -2.50
CA ARG A 123 21.22 -2.90 -2.66
C ARG A 123 21.44 -3.53 -4.04
N PRO A 124 22.69 -3.69 -4.50
CA PRO A 124 22.97 -4.19 -5.84
C PRO A 124 22.40 -5.59 -6.17
N ASP A 125 22.19 -6.44 -5.18
CA ASP A 125 21.64 -7.80 -5.29
C ASP A 125 20.12 -7.86 -5.07
N GLU A 126 19.48 -6.73 -4.83
CA GLU A 126 18.06 -6.60 -4.59
C GLU A 126 17.31 -6.13 -5.83
N ILE A 127 16.08 -6.61 -5.97
CA ILE A 127 15.13 -6.26 -7.01
C ILE A 127 13.99 -5.49 -6.35
N PRO A 128 13.60 -4.30 -6.85
CA PRO A 128 12.45 -3.59 -6.33
C PRO A 128 11.17 -4.32 -6.78
N VAL A 129 10.36 -4.72 -5.81
CA VAL A 129 9.09 -5.42 -6.02
C VAL A 129 7.94 -4.53 -5.57
N PHE A 130 6.95 -4.34 -6.45
CA PHE A 130 5.86 -3.39 -6.28
C PHE A 130 4.54 -4.11 -6.08
N HIS A 131 3.84 -3.78 -5.00
CA HIS A 131 2.52 -4.30 -4.66
C HIS A 131 1.49 -3.19 -4.67
N ALA A 132 0.25 -3.49 -5.05
CA ALA A 132 -0.85 -2.54 -4.89
C ALA A 132 -0.92 -2.05 -3.44
N CYS A 133 -1.30 -0.79 -3.20
CA CYS A 133 -1.30 -0.21 -1.87
C CYS A 133 -2.68 0.33 -1.48
N GLY A 134 -3.03 0.18 -0.20
CA GLY A 134 -4.24 0.71 0.43
C GLY A 134 -4.31 2.24 0.49
N VAL A 135 -3.29 2.96 0.00
CA VAL A 135 -3.32 4.42 -0.25
C VAL A 135 -4.02 4.76 -1.57
N THR A 136 -4.21 3.78 -2.47
CA THR A 136 -4.93 3.99 -3.75
C THR A 136 -6.30 4.65 -3.57
N PRO A 137 -7.17 4.20 -2.64
CA PRO A 137 -8.43 4.88 -2.37
C PRO A 137 -8.25 6.33 -1.92
N GLN A 138 -7.27 6.63 -1.06
CA GLN A 138 -7.02 8.00 -0.59
C GLN A 138 -6.62 8.92 -1.75
N SER A 139 -5.71 8.46 -2.60
CA SER A 139 -5.30 9.17 -3.83
C SER A 139 -6.50 9.43 -4.76
N ILE A 140 -7.36 8.43 -4.96
CA ILE A 140 -8.58 8.57 -5.78
C ILE A 140 -9.58 9.54 -5.14
N LEU A 141 -9.81 9.50 -3.83
CA LEU A 141 -10.71 10.42 -3.14
C LEU A 141 -10.27 11.88 -3.30
N MET A 142 -8.96 12.13 -3.24
CA MET A 142 -8.37 13.45 -3.48
C MET A 142 -8.57 13.89 -4.93
N ASN A 143 -8.19 13.04 -5.89
CA ASN A 143 -8.29 13.32 -7.33
C ASN A 143 -9.74 13.56 -7.79
N SER A 144 -10.67 12.74 -7.32
CA SER A 144 -12.10 12.86 -7.62
C SER A 144 -12.80 13.99 -6.85
N LYS A 145 -12.08 14.73 -5.99
CA LYS A 145 -12.60 15.83 -5.18
C LYS A 145 -13.87 15.44 -4.42
N VAL A 146 -13.86 14.25 -3.81
CA VAL A 146 -15.00 13.79 -3.02
C VAL A 146 -15.32 14.85 -1.94
N PRO A 147 -16.60 15.26 -1.79
CA PRO A 147 -16.98 16.36 -0.90
C PRO A 147 -16.61 16.10 0.56
N PHE A 148 -16.74 14.84 1.01
CA PHE A 148 -16.45 14.42 2.37
C PHE A 148 -15.99 12.97 2.40
N ALA A 149 -14.92 12.68 3.12
CA ALA A 149 -14.44 11.33 3.39
C ALA A 149 -13.65 11.31 4.71
N ILE A 150 -13.71 10.19 5.42
CA ILE A 150 -12.88 9.91 6.59
C ILE A 150 -11.99 8.71 6.24
N THR A 151 -10.69 8.81 6.52
CA THR A 151 -9.71 7.74 6.31
C THR A 151 -8.88 7.57 7.58
N HIS A 152 -8.17 6.45 7.69
CA HIS A 152 -7.09 6.36 8.67
C HIS A 152 -5.90 7.23 8.24
N SER A 153 -5.15 7.75 9.22
CA SER A 153 -3.82 8.31 8.99
C SER A 153 -2.82 7.19 8.70
N ALA A 154 -1.83 7.44 7.85
CA ALA A 154 -0.80 6.46 7.51
C ALA A 154 -0.11 5.92 8.79
N GLY A 155 -0.04 4.59 8.93
CA GLY A 155 0.53 3.93 10.11
C GLY A 155 -0.46 3.68 11.27
N TYR A 156 -1.68 4.21 11.20
CA TYR A 156 -2.72 4.07 12.23
C TYR A 156 -3.91 3.25 11.73
N MET A 157 -3.68 1.97 11.44
CA MET A 157 -4.70 1.08 10.87
C MET A 157 -5.72 0.59 11.91
N PHE A 158 -6.88 0.14 11.42
CA PHE A 158 -7.84 -0.61 12.22
C PHE A 158 -7.34 -2.04 12.44
N VAL A 159 -7.16 -2.44 13.70
CA VAL A 159 -6.80 -3.81 14.08
C VAL A 159 -8.10 -4.58 14.34
N SER A 160 -8.36 -5.61 13.53
CA SER A 160 -9.54 -6.48 13.67
C SER A 160 -9.20 -7.76 14.44
N ASP A 161 -10.25 -8.48 14.87
CA ASP A 161 -10.11 -9.82 15.47
C ASP A 161 -9.85 -10.94 14.42
N LEU A 162 -9.80 -10.61 13.13
CA LEU A 162 -9.55 -11.58 12.05
C LEU A 162 -8.05 -11.87 11.90
N PRO A 163 -7.62 -13.14 11.97
CA PRO A 163 -6.26 -13.54 11.61
C PRO A 163 -5.96 -13.23 10.15
N ALA A 164 -4.72 -12.81 9.87
CA ALA A 164 -4.29 -12.38 8.53
C ALA A 164 -4.42 -13.47 7.46
N ASP A 165 -4.23 -14.74 7.84
CA ASP A 165 -4.36 -15.93 6.99
C ASP A 165 -5.82 -16.41 6.82
N LYS A 166 -6.77 -15.76 7.50
CA LYS A 166 -8.20 -16.11 7.49
C LYS A 166 -9.09 -14.99 6.96
N VAL A 167 -8.51 -13.97 6.34
CA VAL A 167 -9.29 -12.94 5.64
C VAL A 167 -9.94 -13.60 4.41
N PRO A 168 -11.28 -13.70 4.39
CA PRO A 168 -12.03 -14.45 3.37
C PRO A 168 -12.08 -13.75 2.01
#